data_AF-A0A962UQ19-F1
#
_entry.id   AF-A0A962UQ19-F1
#
_cell.length_a   1.000
_cell.length_b   1.000
_cell.length_c   1.000
_cell.angle_alpha   90.00
_cell.angle_beta   90.00
_cell.angle_gamma   90.00
#
_symmetry.space_group_name_H-M   'P 1'
#
loop_
_entity.id
_entity.type
_entity.pdbx_description
1 polymer ?
#
loop_
_entity_poly.entity_id
_entity_poly.type
_entity_poly.pdbx_seq_one_letter_code
_entity_poly.pdbx_strand_id
1 'polypeptide(L)' 'YAIDGTETFDVVGEPTPRAELTLVIHRSNGGIAEVPVTCRLDTAEEVAIYQAGGVLQRFAQDFLESAAAG' A
#
# COMPACT_ATOMS: atom_id res chain seq x y z
N TYR A 1 5.53 19.36 -6.11
CA TYR A 1 6.49 18.37 -6.64
C TYR A 1 6.66 18.40 -8.17
N ALA A 2 5.80 19.11 -8.93
CA ALA A 2 5.90 19.22 -10.40
C ALA A 2 6.00 17.84 -11.08
N ILE A 3 4.99 17.02 -10.84
CA ILE A 3 4.87 15.68 -11.42
C ILE A 3 4.24 15.84 -12.79
N ASP A 4 4.95 15.45 -13.84
CA ASP A 4 4.49 15.56 -15.23
C ASP A 4 4.02 14.22 -15.84
N GLY A 5 4.22 13.12 -15.11
CA GLY A 5 3.81 11.77 -15.50
C GLY A 5 4.91 10.97 -16.21
N THR A 6 6.09 11.55 -16.41
CA THR A 6 7.27 10.83 -16.91
C THR A 6 8.08 10.15 -15.79
N GLU A 7 7.78 10.44 -14.54
CA GLU A 7 8.45 9.88 -13.36
C GLU A 7 8.00 8.46 -13.04
N THR A 8 8.86 7.71 -12.36
CA THR A 8 8.49 6.45 -11.68
C THR A 8 8.54 6.64 -10.17
N PHE A 9 7.80 5.80 -9.44
CA PHE A 9 7.57 5.98 -8.02
C PHE A 9 7.79 4.69 -7.25
N ASP A 10 8.52 4.79 -6.14
CA ASP A 10 8.52 3.78 -5.10
C ASP A 10 7.76 4.30 -3.87
N VAL A 11 7.10 3.40 -3.16
CA VAL A 11 6.49 3.69 -1.86
C VAL A 11 7.21 2.83 -0.83
N VAL A 12 7.90 3.48 0.10
CA VAL A 12 8.75 2.84 1.10
C VAL A 12 8.15 3.04 2.49
N GLY A 13 8.08 1.96 3.26
CA GLY A 13 7.56 1.94 4.62
C GLY A 13 6.58 0.80 4.84
N GLU A 14 6.19 0.57 6.10
CA GLU A 14 5.22 -0.45 6.47
C GLU A 14 3.80 0.13 6.45
N PRO A 15 2.84 -0.46 5.70
CA PRO A 15 1.47 0.02 5.68
C PRO A 15 0.75 -0.29 6.99
N THR A 16 0.61 0.70 7.87
CA THR A 16 -0.32 0.69 9.01
C THR A 16 -1.39 1.77 8.84
N PRO A 17 -2.49 1.76 9.61
CA PRO A 17 -3.54 2.74 9.43
C PRO A 17 -2.99 4.17 9.57
N ARG A 18 -3.21 5.00 8.54
CA ARG A 18 -2.71 6.38 8.45
C ARG A 18 -1.19 6.56 8.63
N ALA A 19 -0.41 5.52 8.37
CA ALA A 19 1.06 5.59 8.44
C ALA A 19 1.62 6.74 7.59
N GLU A 20 2.69 7.36 8.05
CA GLU A 20 3.55 8.16 7.18
C GLU A 20 4.46 7.19 6.40
N LEU A 21 4.38 7.24 5.06
CA LEU A 21 5.21 6.49 4.14
C LEU A 21 6.10 7.46 3.36
N THR A 22 7.18 6.96 2.78
CA THR A 22 8.05 7.76 1.91
C THR A 22 7.75 7.46 0.45
N LEU A 23 7.33 8.47 -0.31
CA LEU A 23 7.24 8.42 -1.76
C LEU A 23 8.60 8.82 -2.35
N VAL A 24 9.27 7.90 -3.02
CA VAL A 24 10.50 8.15 -3.77
C VAL A 24 10.13 8.42 -5.22
N ILE A 25 10.41 9.63 -5.70
CA ILE A 25 10.11 10.09 -7.05
C ILE A 25 11.40 10.01 -7.88
N HIS A 26 11.42 9.14 -8.88
CA HIS A 26 12.49 9.03 -9.86
C HIS A 26 12.13 9.82 -11.11
N ARG A 27 12.82 10.93 -11.37
CA ARG A 27 12.59 11.75 -12.56
C ARG A 27 13.28 11.19 -13.79
N SER A 28 12.70 11.46 -14.95
CA SER A 28 13.27 11.09 -16.26
C SER A 28 14.66 11.70 -16.51
N ASN A 29 14.99 12.81 -15.86
CA ASN A 29 16.32 13.44 -15.90
C ASN A 29 17.33 12.83 -14.91
N GLY A 30 16.98 11.75 -14.21
CA GLY A 30 17.81 11.08 -13.21
C GLY A 30 17.77 11.68 -11.80
N GLY A 31 17.01 12.76 -11.58
CA GLY A 31 16.85 13.37 -10.26
C GLY A 31 15.92 12.56 -9.35
N ILE A 32 16.27 12.45 -8.08
CA ILE A 32 15.46 11.75 -7.06
C ILE A 32 14.92 12.77 -6.06
N ALA A 33 13.67 12.60 -5.63
CA ALA A 33 13.11 13.33 -4.48
C ALA A 33 12.35 12.38 -3.56
N GLU A 34 12.49 12.58 -2.25
CA GLU A 34 11.79 11.82 -1.21
C GLU A 34 10.76 12.73 -0.55
N VAL A 35 9.53 12.22 -0.41
CA VAL A 35 8.38 13.00 0.06
C VAL A 35 7.59 12.18 1.08
N PRO A 36 7.34 12.71 2.30
CA PRO A 36 6.43 12.05 3.24
C PRO A 36 5.00 12.13 2.71
N VAL A 37 4.30 10.98 2.72
CA VAL A 37 2.91 10.85 2.30
C VAL A 37 2.11 10.05 3.32
N THR A 38 0.80 10.29 3.41
CA THR A 38 -0.08 9.55 4.31
C THR A 38 -0.66 8.32 3.62
N CYS A 39 -0.49 7.14 4.22
CA CYS A 39 -1.19 5.91 3.84
C CYS A 39 -2.70 6.07 4.10
N ARG A 40 -3.53 5.83 3.09
CA ARG A 40 -5.00 5.96 3.20
C ARG A 40 -5.74 4.67 3.50
N LEU A 41 -5.02 3.66 4.00
CA LEU A 41 -5.64 2.61 4.78
C LEU A 41 -6.03 3.26 6.12
N ASP A 42 -7.32 3.47 6.34
CA ASP A 42 -7.85 4.25 7.46
C ASP A 42 -8.09 3.36 8.70
N THR A 43 -8.23 2.05 8.49
CA THR A 43 -8.54 1.04 9.51
C THR A 43 -7.64 -0.20 9.40
N ALA A 44 -7.55 -0.98 10.49
CA ALA A 44 -6.83 -2.25 10.49
C ALA A 44 -7.47 -3.28 9.53
N GLU A 45 -8.79 -3.23 9.34
CA GLU A 45 -9.48 -4.11 8.40
C GLU A 45 -9.07 -3.83 6.95
N GLU A 46 -8.96 -2.56 6.56
CA GLU A 46 -8.46 -2.19 5.23
C GLU A 46 -7.02 -2.64 5.01
N VAL A 47 -6.17 -2.58 6.04
CA VAL A 47 -4.80 -3.12 5.98
C VAL A 47 -4.84 -4.63 5.72
N ALA A 48 -5.66 -5.38 6.45
CA ALA A 48 -5.76 -6.82 6.25
C ALA A 48 -6.34 -7.19 4.88
N ILE A 49 -7.32 -6.44 4.38
CA ILE A 49 -7.85 -6.58 3.02
C ILE A 49 -6.77 -6.30 1.97
N TYR A 50 -5.99 -5.23 2.15
CA TYR A 50 -4.88 -4.88 1.26
C TYR A 50 -3.82 -5.99 1.22
N GLN A 51 -3.42 -6.52 2.38
CA GLN A 51 -2.45 -7.60 2.49
C GLN A 51 -2.94 -8.92 1.87
N ALA A 52 -4.24 -9.19 1.94
CA ALA A 52 -4.86 -10.33 1.27
C ALA A 52 -4.89 -10.18 -0.27
N GLY A 53 -4.56 -9.00 -0.82
CA GLY A 53 -4.65 -8.71 -2.25
C GLY A 53 -6.03 -8.26 -2.71
N GLY A 54 -6.95 -8.00 -1.78
CA GLY A 54 -8.31 -7.55 -2.05
C GLY A 54 -9.36 -8.24 -1.20
N VAL A 55 -10.58 -7.70 -1.23
CA VAL A 55 -11.67 -8.14 -0.36
C VAL A 55 -12.11 -9.58 -0.65
N LEU A 56 -12.11 -9.98 -1.93
CA LEU A 56 -12.51 -11.33 -2.33
C LEU A 56 -11.51 -12.37 -1.85
N GLN A 57 -10.22 -12.04 -1.91
CA GLN A 57 -9.15 -12.88 -1.43
C GLN A 57 -9.22 -13.03 0.10
N ARG A 58 -9.54 -11.95 0.82
CA ARG A 58 -9.77 -12.02 2.27
C ARG A 58 -10.93 -12.94 2.62
N PHE A 59 -12.06 -12.83 1.92
CA PHE A 59 -13.20 -13.73 2.13
C PHE A 59 -12.89 -15.19 1.80
N ALA A 60 -12.15 -15.45 0.72
CA ALA A 60 -11.73 -16.81 0.37
C ALA A 60 -10.82 -17.43 1.44
N GLN A 61 -9.91 -16.63 2.00
CA GLN A 61 -9.03 -17.05 3.08
C GLN A 61 -9.84 -17.37 4.36
N ASP A 62 -10.71 -16.45 4.79
CA ASP A 62 -11.57 -16.64 5.97
C ASP A 62 -12.46 -17.90 5.82
N PHE A 63 -12.96 -18.18 4.60
CA PHE A 63 -13.76 -19.37 4.31
C PHE A 63 -12.95 -20.66 4.44
N LEU A 64 -11.71 -20.71 3.93
CA LEU A 64 -10.83 -21.87 4.05
C LEU A 64 -10.40 -22.11 5.50
N GLU A 65 -10.08 -21.05 6.25
CA GLU A 65 -9.70 -21.16 7.67
C GLU A 65 -10.84 -21.69 8.53
N SER A 66 -12.07 -21.22 8.27
CA SER A 66 -13.27 -21.71 8.94
C SER A 66 -13.55 -23.19 8.65
N ALA A 67 -13.34 -23.64 7.40
CA ALA A 67 -13.53 -25.03 7.00
C ALA A 67 -12.47 -26.00 7.56
N ALA A 68 -11.26 -25.51 7.86
CA ALA A 68 -10.18 -26.31 8.45
C ALA A 68 -10.27 -26.44 9.98
N ALA A 69 -11.08 -25.60 10.63
CA ALA A 69 -11.24 -25.56 12.08
C ALA A 69 -12.38 -26.46 12.62
N GLY A 70 -13.08 -27.20 11.75
CA GLY A 70 -14.16 -28.15 12.09
C GLY A 70 -13.79 -29.60 11.79
#